data_AF-A0A1Z8RFJ4-F1
#
_entry.id   AF-A0A1Z8RFJ4-F1
#
_cell.length_a   1.000
_cell.length_b   1.000
_cell.length_c   1.000
_cell.angle_alpha   90.00
_cell.angle_beta   90.00
_cell.angle_gamma   90.00
#
_symmetry.space_group_name_H-M   'P 1'
#
loop_
_entity.id
_entity.type
_entity.pdbx_description
1 polymer ?
#
loop_
_entity_poly.entity_id
_entity_poly.type
_entity_poly.pdbx_seq_one_letter_code
_entity_poly.pdbx_strand_id
1 'polypeptide(L)' 'MDSSIKNKIDLEEKILTAHQNNDGVKLAELYAKAAYTTSNLNKACFFMVNAYTLALECNHPDTLSFFQFLQKYDREK' A
#
# COMPACT_ATOMS: atom_id res chain seq x y z
N MET A 1 26.40 -4.55 1.36
CA MET A 1 25.05 -4.55 1.97
C MET A 1 24.05 -4.57 0.84
N ASP A 2 23.13 -5.54 0.85
CA ASP A 2 22.21 -5.83 -0.25
C ASP A 2 21.20 -4.68 -0.49
N SER A 3 21.09 -4.23 -1.74
CA SER A 3 20.24 -3.09 -2.15
C SER A 3 18.75 -3.34 -1.89
N SER A 4 18.28 -4.58 -1.83
CA SER A 4 16.87 -4.90 -1.50
C SER A 4 16.55 -4.66 -0.03
N ILE A 5 17.50 -4.88 0.87
CA ILE A 5 17.30 -4.63 2.32
C ILE A 5 17.17 -3.13 2.58
N LYS A 6 17.99 -2.30 1.91
CA LYS A 6 17.94 -0.85 2.04
C LYS A 6 16.59 -0.27 1.58
N ASN A 7 16.03 -0.81 0.50
CA ASN A 7 14.75 -0.35 -0.05
C ASN A 7 13.55 -0.73 0.84
N LYS A 8 13.62 -1.85 1.57
CA LYS A 8 12.59 -2.24 2.54
C LYS A 8 12.58 -1.35 3.78
N ILE A 9 13.77 -1.03 4.32
CA ILE A 9 13.92 -0.14 5.48
C ILE A 9 13.42 1.27 5.12
N ASP A 10 13.78 1.79 3.95
CA ASP A 10 13.32 3.09 3.45
C ASP A 10 11.78 3.16 3.30
N LEU A 11 11.13 2.06 2.90
CA LEU A 11 9.67 2.00 2.82
C LEU A 11 9.01 1.99 4.21
N GLU A 12 9.57 1.25 5.16
CA GLU A 12 9.07 1.19 6.54
C GLU A 12 9.18 2.56 7.24
N GLU A 13 10.30 3.25 7.09
CA GLU A 13 10.48 4.62 7.60
C GLU A 13 9.47 5.59 7.00
N LYS A 14 9.23 5.53 5.68
CA LYS A 14 8.24 6.37 5.00
C LYS A 14 6.82 6.12 5.49
N ILE A 15 6.45 4.86 5.73
CA ILE A 15 5.13 4.50 6.29
C ILE A 15 5.00 5.09 7.70
N LEU A 16 6.03 4.95 8.53
CA LEU A 16 6.01 5.50 9.89
C LEU A 16 5.89 7.04 9.90
N THR A 17 6.65 7.73 9.06
CA THR A 17 6.57 9.19 8.93
C THR A 17 5.21 9.64 8.43
N ALA A 18 4.63 8.96 7.44
CA ALA A 18 3.29 9.30 6.95
C ALA A 18 2.21 9.11 8.02
N HIS A 19 2.32 8.07 8.86
CA HIS A 19 1.46 7.90 10.04
C HIS A 19 1.63 9.05 11.05
N GLN A 20 2.86 9.44 11.37
CA GLN A 20 3.12 10.55 12.30
C GLN A 20 2.54 11.88 11.81
N ASN A 21 2.53 12.08 10.49
CA ASN A 21 1.98 13.28 9.87
C ASN A 21 0.47 13.21 9.60
N ASN A 22 -0.20 12.08 9.91
CA ASN A 22 -1.60 11.80 9.53
C ASN A 22 -1.86 11.98 8.02
N ASP A 23 -0.86 11.64 7.19
CA ASP A 23 -0.94 11.79 5.74
C ASP A 23 -1.54 10.53 5.11
N GLY A 24 -2.87 10.44 5.14
CA GLY A 24 -3.63 9.30 4.62
C GLY A 24 -3.41 9.05 3.12
N VAL A 25 -3.28 10.12 2.33
CA VAL A 25 -2.95 10.05 0.90
C VAL A 25 -1.59 9.38 0.72
N LYS A 26 -0.57 9.84 1.46
CA LYS A 26 0.76 9.27 1.34
C LYS A 26 0.83 7.83 1.82
N LEU A 27 0.10 7.51 2.89
CA LEU A 27 0.00 6.13 3.36
C LEU A 27 -0.62 5.22 2.30
N ALA A 28 -1.70 5.65 1.63
CA ALA A 28 -2.32 4.88 0.56
C ALA A 28 -1.32 4.57 -0.58
N GLU A 29 -0.56 5.57 -1.03
CA GLU A 29 0.49 5.40 -2.04
C GLU A 29 1.59 4.41 -1.61
N LEU A 30 2.05 4.51 -0.36
CA LEU A 30 3.14 3.67 0.17
C LEU A 30 2.70 2.22 0.33
N TYR A 31 1.49 1.98 0.81
CA TYR A 31 0.91 0.65 0.88
C TYR A 31 0.68 0.06 -0.51
N ALA A 32 0.17 0.83 -1.47
CA ALA A 32 0.03 0.37 -2.85
C ALA A 32 1.40 -0.01 -3.45
N LYS A 33 2.43 0.81 -3.23
CA LYS A 33 3.81 0.49 -3.65
C LYS A 33 4.32 -0.81 -3.02
N ALA A 34 4.04 -1.04 -1.73
CA ALA A 34 4.38 -2.30 -1.06
C ALA A 34 3.65 -3.49 -1.70
N ALA A 35 2.37 -3.32 -2.06
CA ALA A 35 1.57 -4.34 -2.71
C ALA A 35 2.14 -4.74 -4.09
N TYR A 36 2.55 -3.76 -4.89
CA TYR A 36 3.10 -4.02 -6.23
C TYR A 36 4.51 -4.62 -6.23
N THR A 37 5.28 -4.43 -5.17
CA THR A 37 6.70 -4.83 -5.13
C THR A 37 6.92 -6.19 -4.47
N THR A 38 5.98 -6.67 -3.65
CA THR A 38 6.13 -7.97 -2.98
C THR A 38 5.77 -9.13 -3.91
N SER A 39 6.58 -10.18 -3.90
CA SER A 39 6.31 -11.43 -4.64
C SER A 39 5.34 -12.37 -3.92
N ASN A 40 5.00 -12.08 -2.66
CA ASN A 40 4.07 -12.89 -1.89
C ASN A 40 2.65 -12.35 -2.03
N LEU A 41 1.77 -13.10 -2.68
CA LEU A 41 0.39 -12.70 -2.95
C LEU A 41 -0.37 -12.28 -1.69
N ASN A 42 -0.25 -13.04 -0.60
CA ASN A 42 -0.95 -12.69 0.64
C ASN A 42 -0.45 -11.37 1.23
N LYS A 43 0.85 -11.09 1.15
CA LYS A 43 1.40 -9.78 1.53
C LYS A 43 0.93 -8.68 0.59
N ALA A 44 0.87 -8.94 -0.71
CA ALA A 44 0.39 -7.98 -1.69
C ALA A 44 -1.04 -7.55 -1.39
N CYS A 45 -1.93 -8.52 -1.16
CA CYS A 45 -3.31 -8.29 -0.78
C CYS A 45 -3.42 -7.56 0.58
N PHE A 46 -2.63 -7.96 1.57
CA PHE A 46 -2.61 -7.28 2.87
C PHE A 46 -2.30 -5.77 2.72
N PHE A 47 -1.26 -5.45 1.96
CA PHE A 47 -0.91 -4.05 1.71
C PHE A 47 -1.98 -3.33 0.89
N MET A 48 -2.53 -3.96 -0.15
CA MET A 48 -3.54 -3.32 -0.99
C MET A 48 -4.85 -3.04 -0.23
N VAL A 49 -5.27 -3.90 0.71
CA VAL A 49 -6.44 -3.62 1.56
C VAL A 49 -6.21 -2.34 2.38
N ASN A 50 -5.03 -2.18 2.98
CA ASN A 50 -4.69 -0.95 3.71
C ASN A 50 -4.68 0.27 2.78
N ALA A 51 -4.08 0.15 1.59
CA ALA A 51 -4.08 1.21 0.59
C ALA A 51 -5.49 1.62 0.18
N TYR A 52 -6.37 0.64 -0.06
CA TYR A 52 -7.75 0.85 -0.46
C TYR A 52 -8.59 1.52 0.64
N THR A 53 -8.49 1.06 1.89
CA THR A 53 -9.20 1.68 3.02
C THR A 53 -8.82 3.15 3.17
N LEU A 54 -7.52 3.46 3.18
CA LEU A 54 -7.03 4.84 3.26
C LEU A 54 -7.46 5.66 2.05
N ALA A 55 -7.45 5.07 0.85
CA ALA A 55 -7.89 5.71 -0.37
C ALA A 55 -9.37 6.13 -0.32
N LEU A 56 -10.23 5.28 0.25
CA LEU A 56 -11.64 5.62 0.50
C LEU A 56 -11.77 6.78 1.50
N GLU A 57 -11.02 6.75 2.60
CA GLU A 57 -11.06 7.77 3.65
C GLU A 57 -10.63 9.16 3.15
N CYS A 58 -9.65 9.23 2.25
CA CYS A 58 -9.14 10.50 1.71
C CYS A 58 -9.65 10.85 0.30
N ASN A 59 -10.60 10.07 -0.24
CA ASN A 59 -11.11 10.23 -1.61
C ASN A 59 -9.99 10.25 -2.68
N HIS A 60 -9.05 9.31 -2.57
CA HIS A 60 -7.89 9.21 -3.44
C HIS A 60 -8.31 8.85 -4.89
N PRO A 61 -7.69 9.44 -5.92
CA PRO A 61 -8.05 9.18 -7.32
C PRO A 61 -7.87 7.70 -7.72
N ASP A 62 -6.88 7.02 -7.15
CA ASP A 62 -6.57 5.62 -7.48
C ASP A 62 -7.45 4.58 -6.77
N THR A 63 -8.45 5.01 -5.97
CA THR A 63 -9.35 4.11 -5.20
C THR A 63 -9.92 2.99 -6.07
N LEU A 64 -10.38 3.31 -7.29
CA LEU A 64 -10.92 2.32 -8.22
C LEU A 64 -9.86 1.28 -8.65
N SER A 65 -8.62 1.72 -8.89
CA SER A 65 -7.54 0.82 -9.30
C SER A 65 -7.14 -0.14 -8.16
N PHE A 66 -7.17 0.34 -6.91
CA PHE A 66 -6.90 -0.49 -5.73
C PHE A 66 -8.00 -1.53 -5.53
N PHE A 67 -9.26 -1.13 -5.72
CA PHE A 67 -10.39 -2.05 -5.70
C PHE A 67 -10.27 -3.13 -6.79
N GLN A 68 -9.93 -2.75 -8.02
CA GLN A 68 -9.72 -3.70 -9.14
C GLN A 68 -8.59 -4.69 -8.84
N PHE A 69 -7.51 -4.25 -8.18
CA PHE A 69 -6.47 -5.15 -7.72
C PHE A 69 -7.00 -6.19 -6.74
N LEU A 70 -7.84 -5.79 -5.77
CA LEU A 70 -8.41 -6.69 -4.78
C LEU A 70 -9.42 -7.67 -5.40
N GLN A 71 -10.27 -7.21 -6.32
CA GLN A 71 -11.18 -8.06 -7.09
C GLN A 71 -10.43 -9.13 -7.87
N LYS A 72 -9.31 -8.76 -8.53
CA LYS A 72 -8.48 -9.72 -9.30
C LYS A 72 -8.03 -10.94 -8.47
N TYR A 73 -7.87 -10.77 -7.16
CA TYR A 73 -7.39 -11.82 -6.25
C TYR A 73 -8.46 -12.33 -5.27
N ASP A 74 -9.74 -12.07 -5.55
CA ASP A 74 -10.89 -12.46 -4.70
C ASP A 74 -10.69 -11.99 -3.24
N ARG A 75 -10.39 -10.70 -3.08
CA ARG A 75 -10.23 -10.04 -1.77
C ARG A 75 -11.30 -9.00 -1.47
N GLU A 76 -12.00 -8.52 -2.50
CA GLU A 76 -13.15 -7.61 -2.44
C GLU A 76 -14.13 -8.01 -3.55
N LYS A 77 -15.44 -7.73 -3.38
CA LYS A 77 -16.50 -8.15 -4.32
C LYS A 77 -17.34 -6.97 -4.78
#